data_AF-A0A522VXG6-F1
#
_entry.id   AF-A0A522VXG6-F1
#
_cell.length_a   1.000
_cell.length_b   1.000
_cell.length_c   1.000
_cell.angle_alpha   90.00
_cell.angle_beta   90.00
_cell.angle_gamma   90.00
#
_symmetry.space_group_name_H-M   'P 1'
#
loop_
_entity.id
_entity.type
_entity.pdbx_description
1 polymer ?
#
loop_
_entity_poly.entity_id
_entity_poly.type
_entity_poly.pdbx_seq_one_letter_code
_entity_poly.pdbx_strand_id
1 'polypeptide(L)'
;SPPEVLPYDWIVSNPPFHDGRRADPAIGQAFITSAWRAIRRRGKFLLVANRTLPYEAELRRRFRIVEQIHAAEGFKIYLSSNRHDR
;
A
#
# COMPACT_ATOMS: atom_id res chain seq x y z
N SER A 1 -20.80 -17.77 14.00
CA SER A 1 -19.44 -17.50 13.47
C SER A 1 -19.31 -16.03 13.15
N PRO A 2 -18.15 -15.39 13.33
CA PRO A 2 -17.95 -14.05 12.80
C PRO A 2 -18.19 -14.09 11.28
N PRO A 3 -18.76 -13.02 10.70
CA PRO A 3 -18.95 -12.96 9.26
C PRO A 3 -17.60 -13.15 8.57
N GLU A 4 -17.59 -13.96 7.52
CA GLU A 4 -16.44 -14.10 6.64
C GLU A 4 -16.16 -12.71 6.07
N VAL A 5 -15.01 -12.13 6.43
CA VAL A 5 -14.64 -10.80 5.93
C VAL A 5 -14.36 -10.94 4.45
N LEU A 6 -15.35 -10.53 3.64
CA LEU A 6 -15.17 -10.50 2.20
C LEU A 6 -13.97 -9.60 1.86
N PRO A 7 -13.11 -10.01 0.92
CA PRO A 7 -11.96 -9.22 0.53
C PRO A 7 -12.36 -7.82 0.06
N TYR A 8 -11.60 -6.79 0.45
CA TYR A 8 -11.97 -5.39 0.23
C TYR A 8 -11.85 -4.94 -1.22
N ASP A 9 -12.79 -4.10 -1.68
CA ASP A 9 -12.73 -3.42 -2.98
C ASP A 9 -11.62 -2.38 -3.06
N TRP A 10 -11.48 -1.61 -2.00
CA TRP A 10 -10.51 -0.54 -1.86
C TRP A 10 -9.85 -0.64 -0.50
N ILE A 11 -8.55 -0.42 -0.47
CA ILE A 11 -7.80 -0.19 0.75
C ILE A 11 -7.07 1.13 0.58
N VAL A 12 -7.23 2.03 1.53
CA VAL A 12 -6.54 3.32 1.58
C VAL A 12 -5.70 3.35 2.84
N SER A 13 -4.42 3.71 2.73
CA SER A 13 -3.48 3.68 3.85
C SER A 13 -2.52 4.85 3.84
N ASN A 14 -2.24 5.36 5.03
CA ASN A 14 -1.11 6.23 5.34
C ASN A 14 -0.39 5.60 6.55
N PRO A 15 0.49 4.62 6.33
CA PRO A 15 1.02 3.80 7.40
C PRO A 15 1.98 4.58 8.29
N PRO A 16 2.07 4.24 9.58
CA PRO A 16 3.16 4.72 10.41
C PRO A 16 4.50 4.27 9.83
N PHE A 17 5.52 5.10 10.01
CA PHE A 17 6.86 4.88 9.43
C PHE A 17 7.98 4.98 10.47
N HIS A 18 7.65 5.09 11.74
CA HIS A 18 8.62 5.21 12.82
C HIS A 18 8.19 4.36 14.02
N ASP A 19 9.19 3.82 14.71
CA ASP A 19 9.06 3.31 16.07
C ASP A 19 9.82 4.27 17.00
N GLY A 20 9.07 4.98 17.84
CA GLY A 20 9.60 6.14 18.57
C GLY A 20 10.11 7.23 17.63
N ARG A 21 11.40 7.61 17.75
CA ARG A 21 12.02 8.68 16.93
C ARG A 21 12.72 8.18 15.67
N ARG A 22 12.89 6.86 15.50
CA ARG A 22 13.64 6.30 14.38
C ARG A 22 12.67 5.86 13.29
N ALA A 23 12.92 6.31 12.06
CA ALA A 23 12.19 5.80 10.91
C ALA A 23 12.47 4.30 10.74
N ASP A 24 11.41 3.51 10.63
CA ASP A 24 11.45 2.08 10.33
C ASP A 24 10.51 1.78 9.14
N PRO A 25 11.06 1.68 7.92
CA PRO A 25 10.29 1.29 6.75
C PRO A 25 9.62 -0.08 6.87
N ALA A 26 10.12 -1.00 7.71
CA ALA A 26 9.55 -2.34 7.85
C ALA A 26 8.08 -2.31 8.30
N ILE A 27 7.71 -1.31 9.11
CA ILE A 27 6.32 -1.11 9.56
C ILE A 27 5.40 -0.88 8.35
N GLY A 28 5.75 0.07 7.47
CA GLY A 28 4.97 0.32 6.26
C GLY A 28 4.99 -0.86 5.28
N GLN A 29 6.10 -1.59 5.19
CA GLN A 29 6.18 -2.80 4.35
C GLN A 29 5.25 -3.91 4.86
N ALA A 30 5.13 -4.08 6.18
CA ALA A 30 4.18 -5.00 6.79
C ALA A 30 2.74 -4.58 6.48
N PHE A 31 2.42 -3.28 6.54
CA PHE A 31 1.12 -2.75 6.12
C PHE A 31 0.79 -3.05 4.65
N ILE A 32 1.74 -2.83 3.74
CA ILE A 32 1.58 -3.14 2.31
C ILE A 32 1.28 -4.64 2.12
N THR A 33 2.01 -5.49 2.84
CA THR A 33 1.79 -6.94 2.79
C THR A 33 0.40 -7.33 3.29
N SER A 34 -0.08 -6.73 4.38
CA SER A 34 -1.41 -6.99 4.92
C SER A 34 -2.51 -6.48 3.98
N ALA A 35 -2.36 -5.29 3.40
CA ALA A 35 -3.28 -4.76 2.40
C ALA A 35 -3.40 -5.69 1.19
N TRP A 36 -2.27 -6.18 0.67
CA TRP A 36 -2.26 -7.13 -0.44
C TRP A 36 -3.00 -8.44 -0.13
N ARG A 37 -2.93 -8.95 1.10
CA ARG A 37 -3.66 -10.15 1.53
C ARG A 37 -5.16 -9.93 1.66
N ALA A 38 -5.56 -8.74 2.11
CA ALA A 38 -6.95 -8.41 2.42
C ALA A 38 -7.76 -7.93 1.21
N ILE A 39 -7.09 -7.53 0.11
CA ILE A 39 -7.76 -6.95 -1.04
C ILE A 39 -8.31 -8.00 -1.99
N ARG A 40 -9.49 -7.74 -2.57
CA ARG A 40 -10.05 -8.63 -3.61
C ARG A 40 -9.23 -8.59 -4.89
N ARG A 41 -9.36 -9.62 -5.72
CA ARG A 41 -8.58 -9.77 -6.97
C ARG A 41 -8.69 -8.59 -7.96
N ARG A 42 -9.80 -7.84 -7.92
CA ARG A 42 -10.06 -6.65 -8.74
C ARG A 42 -9.92 -5.34 -7.93
N GLY A 43 -9.48 -5.40 -6.68
CA GLY A 43 -9.46 -4.26 -5.80
C GLY A 43 -8.25 -3.35 -6.04
N LYS A 44 -8.32 -2.15 -5.48
CA LYS A 44 -7.28 -1.12 -5.61
C LYS A 44 -6.74 -0.69 -4.25
N PHE A 45 -5.42 -0.59 -4.15
CA PHE A 45 -4.73 -0.15 -2.96
C PHE A 45 -4.13 1.24 -3.19
N LEU A 46 -4.51 2.22 -2.36
CA LEU A 46 -3.98 3.57 -2.37
C LEU A 46 -3.08 3.76 -1.14
N LEU A 47 -1.81 4.11 -1.37
CA LEU A 47 -0.82 4.36 -0.33
C LEU A 47 -0.33 5.80 -0.40
N VAL A 48 -0.47 6.53 0.69
CA VAL A 48 0.25 7.79 0.91
C VAL A 48 1.45 7.50 1.81
N ALA A 49 2.64 8.01 1.45
CA ALA A 49 3.84 7.84 2.25
C ALA A 49 4.78 9.05 2.12
N ASN A 50 5.63 9.27 3.13
CA ASN A 50 6.71 10.25 3.04
C ASN A 50 7.64 9.93 1.87
N ARG A 51 8.08 10.96 1.14
CA ARG A 51 8.84 10.85 -0.12
C ARG A 51 10.16 10.10 0.01
N THR A 52 10.76 10.13 1.20
CA THR A 52 12.04 9.47 1.52
C THR A 52 11.92 7.98 1.76
N LEU A 53 10.70 7.45 1.96
CA LEU A 53 10.46 6.04 2.23
C LEU A 53 10.44 5.23 0.91
N PRO A 54 11.26 4.18 0.77
CA PRO A 54 11.43 3.44 -0.48
C PRO A 54 10.43 2.28 -0.64
N TYR A 55 9.12 2.57 -0.61
CA TYR A 55 8.07 1.54 -0.67
C TYR A 55 7.82 0.95 -2.06
N GLU A 56 8.41 1.53 -3.11
CA GLU A 56 8.25 1.09 -4.50
C GLU A 56 8.61 -0.39 -4.69
N ALA A 57 9.69 -0.84 -4.04
CA ALA A 57 10.15 -2.23 -4.15
C ALA A 57 9.15 -3.22 -3.52
N GLU A 58 8.61 -2.89 -2.35
CA GLU A 58 7.59 -3.71 -1.67
C GLU A 58 6.29 -3.75 -2.48
N LEU A 59 5.82 -2.59 -2.93
CA LEU A 59 4.62 -2.48 -3.75
C LEU A 59 4.74 -3.35 -5.01
N ARG A 60 5.88 -3.27 -5.73
CA ARG A 60 6.13 -4.05 -6.95
C ARG A 60 6.30 -5.55 -6.69
N ARG A 61 6.71 -5.94 -5.47
CA ARG A 61 6.76 -7.35 -5.08
C ARG A 61 5.37 -7.94 -4.86
N ARG A 62 4.41 -7.14 -4.39
CA ARG A 62 3.06 -7.58 -4.02
C ARG A 62 2.05 -7.40 -5.15
N PHE A 63 2.05 -6.22 -5.76
CA PHE A 63 1.08 -5.82 -6.76
C PHE A 63 1.68 -5.89 -8.16
N ARG A 64 0.84 -6.27 -9.12
CA ARG A 64 1.24 -6.37 -10.54
C ARG A 64 1.39 -4.98 -11.18
N ILE A 65 0.50 -4.06 -10.82
CA ILE A 65 0.54 -2.66 -11.26
C ILE A 65 0.79 -1.78 -10.05
N VAL A 66 1.73 -0.85 -10.22
CA VAL A 66 2.09 0.17 -9.23
C VAL A 66 2.34 1.46 -9.99
N GLU A 67 1.45 2.44 -9.79
CA GLU A 67 1.53 3.76 -10.39
C GLU A 67 1.75 4.80 -9.30
N GLN A 68 2.78 5.63 -9.42
CA GLN A 68 2.91 6.83 -8.59
C GLN A 68 2.04 7.92 -9.21
N ILE A 69 0.83 8.10 -8.69
CA ILE A 69 -0.15 9.02 -9.25
C ILE A 69 0.07 10.47 -8.80
N HIS A 70 0.85 10.68 -7.73
CA HIS A 70 1.19 12.01 -7.24
C HIS A 70 2.50 12.02 -6.45
N ALA A 71 3.21 13.13 -6.48
CA ALA A 71 4.34 13.42 -5.60
C ALA A 71 4.48 14.93 -5.41
N ALA A 72 4.13 15.43 -4.23
CA ALA A 72 4.27 16.84 -3.85
C ALA A 72 4.37 16.96 -2.33
N GLU A 73 4.83 18.12 -1.85
CA GLU A 73 4.77 18.51 -0.43
C GLU A 73 5.39 17.49 0.55
N GLY A 74 6.42 16.77 0.11
CA GLY A 74 7.11 15.77 0.93
C GLY A 74 6.45 14.39 0.95
N PHE A 75 5.38 14.16 0.19
CA PHE A 75 4.68 12.88 0.09
C PHE A 75 4.71 12.30 -1.32
N LYS A 76 4.50 11.00 -1.41
CA LYS A 76 4.19 10.26 -2.65
C LYS A 76 2.88 9.51 -2.45
N ILE A 77 2.09 9.41 -3.52
CA ILE A 77 0.85 8.62 -3.56
C ILE A 77 1.00 7.53 -4.62
N TYR A 78 0.74 6.29 -4.23
CA TYR A 78 0.75 5.13 -5.11
C TYR A 78 -0.64 4.52 -5.24
N LEU A 79 -1.04 4.21 -6.46
CA LEU A 79 -2.17 3.35 -6.77
C LEU A 79 -1.65 1.99 -7.23
N SER A 80 -2.08 0.92 -6.57
CA SER A 80 -1.62 -0.44 -6.84
C SER A 80 -2.77 -1.41 -7.05
N SER A 81 -2.59 -2.39 -7.95
CA SER A 81 -3.60 -3.42 -8.23
C SER A 81 -2.98 -4.72 -8.73
N ASN A 82 -3.74 -5.82 -8.65
CA ASN A 82 -3.32 -7.15 -9.12
C ASN A 82 -3.72 -7.44 -10.58
N ARG A 83 -4.43 -6.52 -11.24
CA ARG A 83 -4.96 -6.70 -12.59
C ARG A 83 -4.47 -5.59 -13.51
N HIS A 84 -4.18 -5.96 -14.76
CA HIS A 84 -4.15 -4.99 -15.85
C HIS A 84 -5.60 -4.68 -16.20
N ASP A 85 -6.05 -3.47 -15.86
CA ASP A 85 -7.22 -2.91 -16.53
C ASP A 85 -6.71 -2.58 -17.95
N ARG A 86 -7.19 -3.36 -18.92
CA ARG A 86 -7.19 -3.00 -20.34
C ARG A 86 -8.60 -2.59 -20.68
#